data_AF-A0A2U1MZS3-F1
#
_entry.id   AF-A0A2U1MZS3-F1
#
_cell.length_a   1.000
_cell.length_b   1.000
_cell.length_c   1.000
_cell.angle_alpha   90.00
_cell.angle_beta   90.00
_cell.angle_gamma   90.00
#
_symmetry.space_group_name_H-M   'P 1'
#
loop_
_entity.id
_entity.type
_entity.pdbx_description
1 polymer ?
#
loop_
_entity_poly.entity_id
_entity_poly.type
_entity_poly.pdbx_seq_one_letter_code
_entity_poly.pdbx_strand_id
1 'polypeptide(L)'
;MFEDGTLKDLEGLFSENIVSAEGLIYFWSYWKELAWELINWSYTQHQGVESSKIYEDFLFNYFGVRKYDGDKNDSYVVLNAEAQWVKEMSLSSITKNGYLYIIGAHEFSSMATRYWCSEILSVSEKVLKKLHSLHAYSTVKNFPMHQQTKILTSLFRVTKSLQNCKLPYNRFAASSLADQYFKLCVDHLFCNVFHINWKNAQSKEMIFLRGKETFLNMLKEAININRKSYSNGLTCGQMGRMAMIFLGSKITGFNDDTKKKVSSCTSRNWRDLFDKLNACRSSSRNGDLAISLHNVLKETFPSGPRRVNDCVLPACFLYLMERLVILSFYLCDYAFTARSSCVEWLTFEEWDVCSNRGCVKRLETMKNIHHSIASMISEMLNSQDELMEWLRRSKEMESSYPILVLRLTVLLSLVCANSGRHYYNLLQVLRRTHLVSLLPSTFRETLIKGIKEDRLVDAVAISCKEIDDPLVMVSFTKDFPRSTYENAIFLNMSKLEIGQKMVMEVLYPEECEDASTSSNDHGAPESDFPLLSN
;
A
#
# COMPACT_ATOMS: atom_id res chain seq x y z
N MET A 1 8.08 -22.20 -19.40
CA MET A 1 9.22 -23.07 -19.71
C MET A 1 10.44 -22.19 -19.56
N PHE A 2 11.13 -22.27 -18.42
CA PHE A 2 12.33 -21.45 -18.16
C PHE A 2 13.57 -22.25 -18.56
N GLU A 3 14.58 -21.55 -19.08
CA GLU A 3 15.84 -22.11 -19.57
C GLU A 3 16.66 -22.72 -18.42
N ASP A 4 17.29 -23.86 -18.73
CA ASP A 4 18.04 -24.78 -17.87
C ASP A 4 19.14 -24.10 -17.00
N GLY A 5 19.59 -22.90 -17.38
CA GLY A 5 20.53 -22.09 -16.60
C GLY A 5 19.97 -21.53 -15.29
N THR A 6 18.68 -21.19 -15.24
CA THR A 6 18.04 -20.65 -14.01
C THR A 6 17.81 -21.69 -12.91
N LEU A 7 17.82 -22.98 -13.25
CA LEU A 7 17.61 -24.06 -12.27
C LEU A 7 18.88 -24.35 -11.45
N LYS A 8 20.07 -24.28 -12.07
CA LYS A 8 21.37 -24.53 -11.42
C LYS A 8 21.74 -23.44 -10.41
N ASP A 9 21.43 -22.18 -10.70
CA ASP A 9 21.65 -21.08 -9.76
C ASP A 9 20.75 -21.19 -8.52
N LEU A 10 19.55 -21.76 -8.67
CA LEU A 10 18.65 -22.06 -7.55
C LEU A 10 19.18 -23.20 -6.67
N GLU A 11 19.74 -24.26 -7.26
CA GLU A 11 20.36 -25.38 -6.52
C GLU A 11 21.52 -24.94 -5.62
N GLY A 12 22.36 -24.00 -6.07
CA GLY A 12 23.41 -23.40 -5.25
C GLY A 12 22.87 -22.62 -4.05
N LEU A 13 21.84 -21.79 -4.25
CA LEU A 13 21.17 -21.02 -3.19
C LEU A 13 20.47 -21.89 -2.13
N PHE A 14 19.96 -23.06 -2.53
CA PHE A 14 19.37 -24.02 -1.59
C PHE A 14 20.39 -24.63 -0.63
N SER A 15 21.66 -24.75 -1.03
CA SER A 15 22.71 -25.32 -0.19
C SER A 15 23.08 -24.42 1.01
N GLU A 16 22.83 -23.10 0.92
CA GLU A 16 23.13 -22.13 1.97
C GLU A 16 21.90 -21.77 2.84
N ASN A 17 20.71 -22.33 2.53
CA ASN A 17 19.43 -21.96 3.16
C ASN A 17 19.07 -20.46 3.06
N ILE A 18 19.62 -19.76 2.06
CA ILE A 18 19.35 -18.33 1.83
C ILE A 18 18.29 -18.19 0.76
N VAL A 19 17.11 -17.69 1.14
CA VAL A 19 15.99 -17.48 0.22
C VAL A 19 15.39 -16.09 0.45
N SER A 20 15.11 -15.37 -0.64
CA SER A 20 14.41 -14.08 -0.60
C SER A 20 12.95 -14.24 -0.16
N ALA A 21 12.29 -13.14 0.23
CA ALA A 21 10.86 -13.19 0.56
C ALA A 21 10.03 -13.65 -0.65
N GLU A 22 10.35 -13.19 -1.86
CA GLU A 22 9.69 -13.66 -3.08
C GLU A 22 9.96 -15.15 -3.36
N GLY A 23 11.19 -15.61 -3.16
CA GLY A 23 11.56 -17.03 -3.32
C GLY A 23 10.80 -17.92 -2.34
N LEU A 24 10.67 -17.50 -1.08
CA LEU A 24 9.92 -18.23 -0.06
C LEU A 24 8.45 -18.41 -0.47
N ILE A 25 7.82 -17.35 -0.99
CA ILE A 25 6.44 -17.43 -1.50
C ILE A 25 6.36 -18.36 -2.70
N TYR A 26 7.33 -18.29 -3.61
CA TYR A 26 7.35 -19.12 -4.81
C TYR A 26 7.38 -20.60 -4.42
N PHE A 27 8.33 -21.01 -3.58
CA PHE A 27 8.46 -22.39 -3.13
C PHE A 27 7.24 -22.84 -2.32
N TRP A 28 6.75 -22.01 -1.41
CA TRP A 28 5.55 -22.33 -0.65
C TRP A 28 4.32 -22.49 -1.57
N SER A 29 4.16 -21.60 -2.55
CA SER A 29 3.03 -21.67 -3.50
C SER A 29 3.10 -22.95 -4.32
N TYR A 30 4.28 -23.26 -4.89
CA TYR A 30 4.50 -24.47 -5.68
C TYR A 30 4.25 -25.74 -4.88
N TRP A 31 4.85 -25.84 -3.69
CA TRP A 31 4.63 -26.97 -2.78
C TRP A 31 3.16 -27.12 -2.36
N LYS A 32 2.48 -26.01 -2.06
CA LYS A 32 1.07 -26.01 -1.68
C LYS A 32 0.17 -26.50 -2.82
N GLU A 33 0.44 -26.13 -4.08
CA GLU A 33 -0.30 -26.66 -5.23
C GLU A 33 -0.08 -28.17 -5.39
N LEU A 34 1.16 -28.67 -5.22
CA LEU A 34 1.42 -30.12 -5.25
C LEU A 34 0.66 -30.85 -4.13
N ALA A 35 0.69 -30.33 -2.91
CA ALA A 35 -0.07 -30.89 -1.78
C ALA A 35 -1.59 -30.85 -2.04
N TRP A 36 -2.08 -29.83 -2.75
CA TRP A 36 -3.48 -29.72 -3.15
C TRP A 36 -3.87 -30.79 -4.18
N GLU A 37 -3.00 -31.11 -5.14
CA GLU A 37 -3.20 -32.21 -6.08
C GLU A 37 -3.28 -33.57 -5.35
N LEU A 38 -2.45 -33.79 -4.33
CA LEU A 38 -2.52 -34.99 -3.49
C LEU A 38 -3.84 -35.09 -2.71
N ILE A 39 -4.34 -33.96 -2.20
CA ILE A 39 -5.65 -33.86 -1.54
C ILE A 39 -6.78 -34.20 -2.53
N ASN A 40 -6.76 -33.60 -3.73
CA ASN A 40 -7.77 -33.85 -4.74
C ASN A 40 -7.77 -35.31 -5.16
N TRP A 41 -6.60 -35.89 -5.44
CA TRP A 41 -6.49 -37.30 -5.79
C TRP A 41 -7.05 -38.20 -4.70
N SER A 42 -6.67 -37.95 -3.43
CA SER A 42 -7.16 -38.75 -2.30
C SER A 42 -8.69 -38.70 -2.25
N TYR A 43 -9.26 -37.50 -2.42
CA TYR A 43 -10.70 -37.29 -2.38
C TYR A 43 -11.46 -37.91 -3.57
N THR A 44 -10.90 -37.87 -4.78
CA THR A 44 -11.56 -38.33 -6.02
C THR A 44 -11.34 -39.80 -6.34
N GLN A 45 -10.41 -40.49 -5.66
CA GLN A 45 -10.19 -41.93 -5.82
C GLN A 45 -11.49 -42.76 -5.65
N HIS A 46 -12.43 -42.26 -4.84
CA HIS A 46 -13.75 -42.89 -4.64
C HIS A 46 -14.79 -42.59 -5.71
N GLN A 47 -14.51 -41.69 -6.66
CA GLN A 47 -15.44 -41.26 -7.70
C GLN A 47 -15.16 -41.92 -9.06
N GLY A 48 -14.22 -42.86 -9.15
CA GLY A 48 -13.98 -43.66 -10.36
C GLY A 48 -13.39 -42.86 -11.54
N VAL A 49 -12.77 -41.72 -11.30
CA VAL A 49 -12.13 -40.89 -12.32
C VAL A 49 -10.73 -41.45 -12.64
N GLU A 50 -10.38 -41.59 -13.92
CA GLU A 50 -9.03 -41.97 -14.37
C GLU A 50 -7.99 -41.04 -13.74
N SER A 51 -7.18 -41.59 -12.84
CA SER A 51 -6.28 -40.83 -11.99
C SER A 51 -4.81 -41.00 -12.43
N SER A 52 -3.99 -39.99 -12.18
CA SER A 52 -2.55 -40.05 -12.48
C SER A 52 -1.84 -41.01 -11.53
N LYS A 53 -1.27 -42.10 -12.09
CA LYS A 53 -0.49 -43.12 -11.37
C LYS A 53 0.63 -42.53 -10.49
N ILE A 54 1.16 -41.36 -10.85
CA ILE A 54 2.24 -40.68 -10.12
C ILE A 54 1.81 -40.32 -8.69
N TYR A 55 0.57 -39.81 -8.51
CA TYR A 55 0.09 -39.42 -7.18
C TYR A 55 -0.24 -40.64 -6.31
N GLU A 56 -0.77 -41.70 -6.93
CA GLU A 56 -1.00 -42.99 -6.28
C GLU A 56 0.31 -43.56 -5.73
N ASP A 57 1.31 -43.71 -6.61
CA ASP A 57 2.63 -44.25 -6.26
C ASP A 57 3.29 -43.40 -5.16
N PHE A 58 3.17 -42.07 -5.25
CA PHE A 58 3.70 -41.17 -4.22
C PHE A 58 3.03 -41.40 -2.86
N LEU A 59 1.70 -41.42 -2.79
CA LEU A 59 0.98 -41.58 -1.52
C LEU A 59 1.21 -42.96 -0.90
N PHE A 60 1.27 -44.01 -1.71
CA PHE A 60 1.55 -45.36 -1.22
C PHE A 60 2.95 -45.48 -0.65
N ASN A 61 3.94 -44.91 -1.34
CA ASN A 61 5.31 -44.89 -0.84
C ASN A 61 5.46 -44.00 0.40
N TYR A 62 4.82 -42.83 0.42
CA TYR A 62 4.91 -41.88 1.53
C TYR A 62 4.30 -42.43 2.83
N PHE A 63 3.09 -43.00 2.75
CA PHE A 63 2.42 -43.58 3.91
C PHE A 63 2.86 -45.02 4.20
N GLY A 64 3.58 -45.67 3.29
CA GLY A 64 4.00 -47.06 3.44
C GLY A 64 2.80 -48.01 3.40
N VAL A 65 1.99 -47.94 2.36
CA VAL A 65 0.86 -48.85 2.12
C VAL A 65 0.99 -49.59 0.79
N ARG A 66 0.40 -50.78 0.68
CA ARG A 66 0.30 -51.55 -0.56
C ARG A 66 -1.11 -52.09 -0.77
N LYS A 67 -1.54 -52.24 -2.03
CA LYS A 67 -2.81 -52.89 -2.36
C LYS A 67 -2.87 -54.29 -1.75
N TYR A 68 -3.98 -54.58 -1.07
CA TYR A 68 -4.26 -55.89 -0.50
C TYR A 68 -5.22 -56.65 -1.41
N ASP A 69 -4.77 -57.79 -1.94
CA ASP A 69 -5.50 -58.61 -2.91
C ASP A 69 -6.45 -59.63 -2.23
N GLY A 70 -7.17 -59.19 -1.19
CA GLY A 70 -8.11 -60.03 -0.44
C GLY A 70 -9.58 -59.84 -0.84
N ASP A 71 -10.50 -60.57 -0.20
CA ASP A 71 -11.95 -60.65 -0.52
C ASP A 71 -12.71 -59.31 -0.60
N LYS A 72 -12.12 -58.21 -0.12
CA LYS A 72 -12.62 -56.84 -0.33
C LYS A 72 -11.68 -56.13 -1.30
N ASN A 73 -12.09 -56.05 -2.57
CA ASN A 73 -11.57 -55.02 -3.47
C ASN A 73 -11.69 -53.67 -2.73
N ASP A 74 -10.60 -52.92 -2.65
CA ASP A 74 -10.46 -51.62 -1.98
C ASP A 74 -9.96 -51.67 -0.51
N SER A 75 -8.93 -52.46 -0.24
CA SER A 75 -8.17 -52.39 1.03
C SER A 75 -6.66 -52.34 0.79
N TYR A 76 -5.93 -51.79 1.77
CA TYR A 76 -4.48 -51.64 1.74
C TYR A 76 -3.83 -52.28 2.96
N VAL A 77 -2.66 -52.91 2.78
CA VAL A 77 -1.77 -53.35 3.87
C VAL A 77 -0.87 -52.20 4.28
N VAL A 78 -0.82 -51.92 5.57
CA VAL A 78 0.12 -50.97 6.18
C VAL A 78 1.44 -51.68 6.46
N LEU A 79 2.54 -51.15 5.91
CA LEU A 79 3.87 -51.76 6.00
C LEU A 79 4.57 -51.46 7.34
N ASN A 80 4.22 -50.35 7.99
CA ASN A 80 4.79 -49.97 9.29
C ASN A 80 3.68 -49.62 10.28
N ALA A 81 3.34 -50.58 11.15
CA ALA A 81 2.32 -50.39 12.18
C ALA A 81 2.74 -49.42 13.30
N GLU A 82 4.03 -49.10 13.41
CA GLU A 82 4.55 -48.16 14.41
C GLU A 82 4.60 -46.72 13.91
N ALA A 83 4.27 -46.47 12.64
CA ALA A 83 4.24 -45.14 12.07
C ALA A 83 3.26 -44.23 12.84
N GLN A 84 3.65 -42.96 13.00
CA GLN A 84 2.89 -42.01 13.82
C GLN A 84 1.44 -41.85 13.35
N TRP A 85 1.21 -41.78 12.04
CA TRP A 85 -0.13 -41.66 11.46
C TRP A 85 -1.03 -42.89 11.74
N VAL A 86 -0.43 -44.07 11.94
CA VAL A 86 -1.14 -45.31 12.30
C VAL A 86 -1.56 -45.25 13.77
N LYS A 87 -0.68 -44.75 14.64
CA LYS A 87 -0.95 -44.58 16.08
C LYS A 87 -2.02 -43.54 16.37
N GLU A 88 -2.11 -42.50 15.54
CA GLU A 88 -3.09 -41.42 15.65
C GLU A 88 -4.48 -41.79 15.11
N MET A 89 -4.60 -42.94 14.43
CA MET A 89 -5.87 -43.42 13.91
C MET A 89 -6.72 -44.13 14.98
N SER A 90 -8.04 -44.07 14.83
CA SER A 90 -8.94 -44.86 15.66
C SER A 90 -8.72 -46.36 15.43
N LEU A 91 -8.65 -47.13 16.51
CA LEU A 91 -8.52 -48.60 16.48
C LEU A 91 -9.63 -49.28 15.64
N SER A 92 -10.77 -48.63 15.45
CA SER A 92 -11.88 -49.10 14.61
C SER A 92 -11.63 -48.95 13.10
N SER A 93 -10.63 -48.18 12.67
CA SER A 93 -10.34 -47.91 11.25
C SER A 93 -9.31 -48.86 10.64
N ILE A 94 -8.62 -49.65 11.46
CA ILE A 94 -7.59 -50.60 11.02
C ILE A 94 -7.95 -51.98 11.54
N THR A 95 -8.10 -52.93 10.62
CA THR A 95 -8.37 -54.33 10.94
C THR A 95 -7.05 -55.09 11.04
N LYS A 96 -6.85 -55.82 12.12
CA LYS A 96 -5.70 -56.71 12.27
C LYS A 96 -6.05 -58.10 11.74
N ASN A 97 -5.30 -58.58 10.75
CA ASN A 97 -5.40 -59.94 10.23
C ASN A 97 -4.06 -60.66 10.43
N GLY A 98 -3.95 -61.41 11.53
CA GLY A 98 -2.69 -62.00 11.97
C GLY A 98 -1.64 -60.92 12.29
N TYR A 99 -0.56 -60.89 11.52
CA TYR A 99 0.50 -59.87 11.61
C TYR A 99 0.26 -58.65 10.71
N LEU A 100 -0.76 -58.67 9.86
CA LEU A 100 -1.05 -57.60 8.91
C LEU A 100 -2.02 -56.58 9.51
N TYR A 101 -1.74 -55.31 9.24
CA TYR A 101 -2.62 -54.19 9.54
C TYR A 101 -3.27 -53.75 8.22
N ILE A 102 -4.59 -53.86 8.14
CA ILE A 102 -5.37 -53.62 6.93
C ILE A 102 -6.24 -52.38 7.13
N ILE A 103 -6.18 -51.45 6.20
CA ILE A 103 -7.00 -50.24 6.16
C ILE A 103 -7.88 -50.25 4.90
N GLY A 104 -9.15 -49.89 5.03
CA GLY A 104 -10.02 -49.73 3.87
C GLY A 104 -9.62 -48.50 3.04
N ALA A 105 -9.93 -48.52 1.74
CA ALA A 105 -9.50 -47.43 0.87
C ALA A 105 -10.08 -46.08 1.26
N HIS A 106 -11.31 -46.07 1.78
CA HIS A 106 -11.98 -44.87 2.26
C HIS A 106 -11.32 -44.29 3.52
N GLU A 107 -10.98 -45.15 4.49
CA GLU A 107 -10.26 -44.74 5.68
C GLU A 107 -8.88 -44.20 5.34
N PHE A 108 -8.16 -44.86 4.40
CA PHE A 108 -6.86 -44.40 3.93
C PHE A 108 -6.94 -43.04 3.24
N SER A 109 -7.85 -42.87 2.29
CA SER A 109 -8.08 -41.60 1.60
C SER A 109 -8.42 -40.47 2.57
N SER A 110 -9.35 -40.70 3.51
CA SER A 110 -9.74 -39.71 4.50
C SER A 110 -8.55 -39.29 5.37
N MET A 111 -7.73 -40.26 5.81
CA MET A 111 -6.52 -40.01 6.59
C MET A 111 -5.48 -39.22 5.79
N ALA A 112 -5.15 -39.66 4.57
CA ALA A 112 -4.17 -38.99 3.72
C ALA A 112 -4.59 -37.54 3.42
N THR A 113 -5.88 -37.33 3.13
CA THR A 113 -6.46 -36.01 2.93
C THR A 113 -6.32 -35.13 4.19
N ARG A 114 -6.64 -35.67 5.38
CA ARG A 114 -6.48 -34.95 6.66
C ARG A 114 -5.03 -34.57 6.91
N TYR A 115 -4.10 -35.50 6.65
CA TYR A 115 -2.67 -35.28 6.82
C TYR A 115 -2.20 -34.11 5.96
N TRP A 116 -2.45 -34.13 4.65
CA TRP A 116 -2.03 -33.05 3.75
C TRP A 116 -2.73 -31.72 4.05
N CYS A 117 -3.99 -31.73 4.51
CA CYS A 117 -4.64 -30.52 5.01
C CYS A 117 -3.93 -29.94 6.24
N SER A 118 -3.49 -30.79 7.17
CA SER A 118 -2.73 -30.39 8.35
C SER A 118 -1.36 -29.83 7.97
N GLU A 119 -0.66 -30.49 7.05
CA GLU A 119 0.65 -30.04 6.57
C GLU A 119 0.56 -28.68 5.87
N ILE A 120 -0.41 -28.48 4.97
CA ILE A 120 -0.64 -27.18 4.33
C ILE A 120 -0.79 -26.09 5.39
N LEU A 121 -1.57 -26.33 6.44
CA LEU A 121 -1.77 -25.35 7.51
C LEU A 121 -0.51 -25.10 8.32
N SER A 122 0.17 -26.16 8.77
CA SER A 122 1.40 -26.09 9.56
C SER A 122 2.51 -25.33 8.83
N VAL A 123 2.75 -25.66 7.57
CA VAL A 123 3.77 -24.99 6.75
C VAL A 123 3.37 -23.55 6.46
N SER A 124 2.10 -23.29 6.15
CA SER A 124 1.63 -21.92 5.90
C SER A 124 1.74 -21.03 7.14
N GLU A 125 1.44 -21.58 8.33
CA GLU A 125 1.63 -20.86 9.60
C GLU A 125 3.10 -20.51 9.82
N LYS A 126 4.03 -21.43 9.56
CA LYS A 126 5.48 -21.16 9.66
C LYS A 126 5.92 -20.06 8.69
N VAL A 127 5.44 -20.09 7.44
CA VAL A 127 5.73 -19.06 6.44
C VAL A 127 5.18 -17.70 6.87
N LEU A 128 3.92 -17.65 7.32
CA LEU A 128 3.30 -16.43 7.83
C LEU A 128 4.05 -15.85 9.03
N LYS A 129 4.41 -16.68 10.02
CA LYS A 129 5.23 -16.26 11.17
C LYS A 129 6.55 -15.65 10.71
N LYS A 130 7.25 -16.31 9.78
CA LYS A 130 8.54 -15.83 9.28
C LYS A 130 8.42 -14.50 8.54
N LEU A 131 7.43 -14.36 7.67
CA LEU A 131 7.16 -13.11 6.93
C LEU A 131 6.75 -11.98 7.88
N HIS A 132 5.95 -12.27 8.90
CA HIS A 132 5.58 -11.29 9.92
C HIS A 132 6.81 -10.83 10.74
N SER A 133 7.67 -11.76 11.19
CA SER A 133 8.93 -11.40 11.85
C SER A 133 9.85 -10.57 10.95
N LEU A 134 9.91 -10.88 9.65
CA LEU A 134 10.70 -10.12 8.68
C LEU A 134 10.15 -8.71 8.49
N HIS A 135 8.82 -8.55 8.44
CA HIS A 135 8.18 -7.24 8.37
C HIS A 135 8.49 -6.41 9.62
N ALA A 136 8.30 -6.98 10.82
CA ALA A 136 8.65 -6.31 12.07
C ALA A 136 10.14 -5.89 12.12
N TYR A 137 11.04 -6.78 11.68
CA TYR A 137 12.47 -6.46 11.57
C TYR A 137 12.72 -5.30 10.59
N SER A 138 12.06 -5.29 9.44
CA SER A 138 12.18 -4.22 8.44
C SER A 138 11.74 -2.86 8.98
N THR A 139 10.72 -2.82 9.83
CA THR A 139 10.29 -1.60 10.51
C THR A 139 11.30 -1.15 11.56
N VAL A 140 11.80 -2.06 12.41
CA VAL A 140 12.79 -1.74 13.45
C VAL A 140 14.11 -1.24 12.85
N LYS A 141 14.54 -1.82 11.72
CA LYS A 141 15.75 -1.40 10.99
C LYS A 141 15.53 -0.22 10.05
N ASN A 142 14.34 0.39 10.04
CA ASN A 142 13.99 1.51 9.19
C ASN A 142 14.30 1.27 7.70
N PHE A 143 13.99 0.07 7.20
CA PHE A 143 14.15 -0.24 5.78
C PHE A 143 13.30 0.71 4.93
N PRO A 144 13.69 0.98 3.67
CA PRO A 144 12.86 1.75 2.76
C PRO A 144 11.43 1.19 2.67
N MET A 145 10.44 2.08 2.62
CA MET A 145 9.03 1.71 2.75
C MET A 145 8.55 0.76 1.64
N HIS A 146 9.14 0.85 0.44
CA HIS A 146 8.85 -0.09 -0.64
C HIS A 146 9.25 -1.52 -0.26
N GLN A 147 10.33 -1.72 0.51
CA GLN A 147 10.75 -3.05 0.97
C GLN A 147 9.80 -3.57 2.04
N GLN A 148 9.45 -2.74 3.03
CA GLN A 148 8.48 -3.10 4.06
C GLN A 148 7.13 -3.50 3.42
N THR A 149 6.69 -2.73 2.42
CA THR A 149 5.44 -2.98 1.67
C THR A 149 5.53 -4.23 0.79
N LYS A 150 6.69 -4.56 0.21
CA LYS A 150 6.90 -5.83 -0.50
C LYS A 150 6.73 -7.04 0.42
N ILE A 151 7.31 -7.00 1.62
CA ILE A 151 7.15 -8.07 2.62
C ILE A 151 5.68 -8.16 3.06
N LEU A 152 5.02 -7.02 3.28
CA LEU A 152 3.60 -6.99 3.63
C LEU A 152 2.71 -7.58 2.52
N THR A 153 3.01 -7.26 1.26
CA THR A 153 2.34 -7.84 0.09
C THR A 153 2.54 -9.35 0.02
N SER A 154 3.72 -9.81 0.41
CA SER A 154 4.05 -11.23 0.48
C SER A 154 3.23 -11.96 1.53
N LEU A 155 3.16 -11.38 2.74
CA LEU A 155 2.33 -11.88 3.84
C LEU A 155 0.87 -11.99 3.40
N PHE A 156 0.32 -10.92 2.82
CA PHE A 156 -1.06 -10.88 2.32
C PHE A 156 -1.36 -11.95 1.27
N ARG A 157 -0.42 -12.22 0.34
CA ARG A 157 -0.61 -13.27 -0.68
C ARG A 157 -0.81 -14.65 -0.06
N VAL A 158 0.01 -15.00 0.93
CA VAL A 158 -0.10 -16.28 1.66
C VAL A 158 -1.43 -16.34 2.41
N THR A 159 -1.76 -15.28 3.14
CA THR A 159 -3.03 -15.16 3.86
C THR A 159 -4.25 -15.32 2.95
N LYS A 160 -4.26 -14.64 1.79
CA LYS A 160 -5.38 -14.68 0.84
C LYS A 160 -5.49 -16.05 0.17
N SER A 161 -4.36 -16.68 -0.15
CA SER A 161 -4.36 -18.04 -0.68
C SER A 161 -4.96 -19.02 0.33
N LEU A 162 -4.61 -18.93 1.62
CA LEU A 162 -5.21 -19.77 2.66
C LEU A 162 -6.72 -19.55 2.79
N GLN A 163 -7.18 -18.29 2.73
CA GLN A 163 -8.61 -17.98 2.77
C GLN A 163 -9.37 -18.60 1.59
N ASN A 164 -8.73 -18.68 0.42
CA ASN A 164 -9.31 -19.26 -0.78
C ASN A 164 -9.16 -20.79 -0.84
N CYS A 165 -8.26 -21.39 -0.06
CA CYS A 165 -8.10 -22.83 0.04
C CYS A 165 -9.35 -23.46 0.68
N LYS A 166 -10.16 -24.13 -0.14
CA LYS A 166 -11.37 -24.85 0.30
C LYS A 166 -11.02 -26.20 0.93
N LEU A 167 -10.12 -26.22 1.92
CA LEU A 167 -9.65 -27.46 2.53
C LEU A 167 -10.85 -28.32 3.00
N PRO A 168 -10.88 -29.62 2.67
CA PRO A 168 -11.95 -30.53 3.09
C PRO A 168 -11.94 -30.74 4.61
N TYR A 169 -10.75 -30.72 5.23
CA TYR A 169 -10.56 -30.76 6.67
C TYR A 169 -9.88 -29.48 7.19
N ASN A 170 -10.00 -29.21 8.48
CA ASN A 170 -9.37 -28.06 9.15
C ASN A 170 -9.75 -26.67 8.59
N ARG A 171 -10.88 -26.54 7.87
CA ARG A 171 -11.34 -25.28 7.28
C ARG A 171 -11.47 -24.14 8.29
N PHE A 172 -11.98 -24.42 9.49
CA PHE A 172 -12.12 -23.42 10.54
C PHE A 172 -10.76 -22.90 11.02
N ALA A 173 -9.79 -23.79 11.22
CA ALA A 173 -8.42 -23.41 11.59
C ALA A 173 -7.76 -22.57 10.48
N ALA A 174 -7.93 -22.98 9.22
CA ALA A 174 -7.45 -22.24 8.05
C ALA A 174 -8.02 -20.81 7.99
N SER A 175 -9.34 -20.69 8.14
CA SER A 175 -10.03 -19.39 8.14
C SER A 175 -9.58 -18.52 9.30
N SER A 176 -9.51 -19.08 10.51
CA SER A 176 -9.09 -18.34 11.71
C SER A 176 -7.66 -17.82 11.59
N LEU A 177 -6.73 -18.64 11.07
CA LEU A 177 -5.35 -18.25 10.84
C LEU A 177 -5.28 -17.14 9.78
N ALA A 178 -6.01 -17.30 8.67
CA ALA A 178 -6.06 -16.30 7.62
C ALA A 178 -6.61 -14.96 8.16
N ASP A 179 -7.72 -14.98 8.89
CA ASP A 179 -8.35 -13.78 9.44
C ASP A 179 -7.41 -13.02 10.41
N GLN A 180 -6.64 -13.74 11.23
CA GLN A 180 -5.65 -13.15 12.13
C GLN A 180 -4.59 -12.35 11.36
N TYR A 181 -3.91 -12.97 10.39
CA TYR A 181 -2.85 -12.32 9.63
C TYR A 181 -3.36 -11.27 8.65
N PHE A 182 -4.60 -11.42 8.19
CA PHE A 182 -5.24 -10.47 7.30
C PHE A 182 -5.50 -9.14 8.00
N LYS A 183 -5.98 -9.18 9.25
CA LYS A 183 -6.14 -7.99 10.07
C LYS A 183 -4.81 -7.26 10.27
N LEU A 184 -3.75 -8.00 10.61
CA LEU A 184 -2.39 -7.45 10.71
C LEU A 184 -1.95 -6.77 9.40
N CYS A 185 -2.21 -7.41 8.24
CA CYS A 185 -1.86 -6.84 6.94
C CYS A 185 -2.51 -5.47 6.73
N VAL A 186 -3.80 -5.33 7.03
CA VAL A 186 -4.53 -4.08 6.83
C VAL A 186 -4.13 -3.00 7.84
N ASP A 187 -3.85 -3.36 9.09
CA ASP A 187 -3.37 -2.40 10.09
C ASP A 187 -2.02 -1.80 9.66
N HIS A 188 -1.09 -2.63 9.16
CA HIS A 188 0.21 -2.17 8.66
C HIS A 188 0.15 -1.48 7.28
N LEU A 189 -0.85 -1.78 6.46
CA LEU A 189 -1.02 -1.20 5.13
C LEU A 189 -1.15 0.33 5.20
N PHE A 190 -1.99 0.86 6.09
CA PHE A 190 -2.18 2.31 6.20
C PHE A 190 -0.92 3.02 6.68
N CYS A 191 -0.20 2.42 7.63
CA CYS A 191 1.09 2.93 8.09
C CYS A 191 2.13 2.93 6.97
N ASN A 192 2.16 1.90 6.12
CA ASN A 192 3.19 1.76 5.10
C ASN A 192 2.89 2.57 3.82
N VAL A 193 1.63 2.62 3.41
CA VAL A 193 1.23 3.21 2.12
C VAL A 193 0.84 4.66 2.28
N PHE A 194 0.03 4.99 3.28
CA PHE A 194 -0.46 6.35 3.47
C PHE A 194 0.30 7.06 4.59
N HIS A 195 1.59 6.78 4.65
CA HIS A 195 2.46 7.28 5.70
C HIS A 195 2.51 8.80 5.72
N ILE A 196 2.56 9.37 6.92
CA ILE A 196 2.60 10.82 7.08
C ILE A 196 3.93 11.42 6.61
N ASN A 197 5.03 10.68 6.57
CA ASN A 197 6.30 11.16 6.00
C ASN A 197 6.38 10.90 4.48
N TRP A 198 6.54 11.97 3.69
CA TRP A 198 6.63 11.91 2.22
C TRP A 198 7.91 11.25 1.72
N LYS A 199 9.04 11.35 2.44
CA LYS A 199 10.34 10.78 2.02
C LYS A 199 10.24 9.27 1.75
N ASN A 200 9.35 8.61 2.48
CA ASN A 200 9.10 7.17 2.39
C ASN A 200 8.12 6.78 1.27
N ALA A 201 7.28 7.70 0.80
CA ALA A 201 6.22 7.42 -0.17
C ALA A 201 6.65 7.62 -1.63
N GLN A 202 7.76 8.34 -1.87
CA GLN A 202 8.16 8.85 -3.18
C GLN A 202 9.05 7.92 -4.03
N SER A 203 9.65 6.87 -3.47
CA SER A 203 10.60 6.05 -4.25
C SER A 203 9.98 5.45 -5.53
N LYS A 204 10.74 5.43 -6.64
CA LYS A 204 10.32 4.84 -7.94
C LYS A 204 9.77 3.41 -7.74
N GLU A 205 10.38 2.66 -6.83
CA GLU A 205 9.99 1.29 -6.46
C GLU A 205 8.61 1.23 -5.79
N MET A 206 8.28 2.19 -4.93
CA MET A 206 6.97 2.26 -4.26
C MET A 206 5.85 2.53 -5.26
N ILE A 207 6.09 3.42 -6.22
CA ILE A 207 5.14 3.77 -7.27
C ILE A 207 4.86 2.55 -8.15
N PHE A 208 5.91 1.86 -8.58
CA PHE A 208 5.77 0.61 -9.33
C PHE A 208 5.04 -0.47 -8.52
N LEU A 209 5.36 -0.62 -7.22
CA LEU A 209 4.71 -1.58 -6.34
C LEU A 209 3.20 -1.31 -6.21
N ARG A 210 2.81 -0.04 -6.07
CA ARG A 210 1.40 0.37 -5.96
C ARG A 210 0.60 0.10 -7.24
N GLY A 211 1.27 0.06 -8.40
CA GLY A 211 0.67 -0.30 -9.67
C GLY A 211 0.42 -1.80 -9.87
N LYS A 212 0.97 -2.67 -9.01
CA LYS A 212 0.80 -4.12 -9.15
C LYS A 212 -0.60 -4.57 -8.75
N GLU A 213 -1.15 -5.52 -9.51
CA GLU A 213 -2.47 -6.11 -9.24
C GLU A 213 -2.58 -6.73 -7.84
N THR A 214 -1.50 -7.34 -7.32
CA THR A 214 -1.48 -7.89 -5.96
C THR A 214 -1.68 -6.81 -4.88
N PHE A 215 -1.14 -5.62 -5.11
CA PHE A 215 -1.29 -4.48 -4.20
C PHE A 215 -2.69 -3.88 -4.30
N LEU A 216 -3.21 -3.71 -5.52
CA LEU A 216 -4.59 -3.26 -5.73
C LEU A 216 -5.61 -4.21 -5.09
N ASN A 217 -5.36 -5.52 -5.17
CA ASN A 217 -6.21 -6.50 -4.49
C ASN A 217 -6.12 -6.41 -2.96
N MET A 218 -4.95 -6.10 -2.41
CA MET A 218 -4.83 -5.78 -0.98
C MET A 218 -5.67 -4.55 -0.59
N LEU A 219 -5.61 -3.48 -1.38
CA LEU A 219 -6.40 -2.27 -1.15
C LEU A 219 -7.92 -2.53 -1.24
N LYS A 220 -8.39 -3.31 -2.23
CA LYS A 220 -9.79 -3.75 -2.36
C LYS A 220 -10.25 -4.51 -1.10
N GLU A 221 -9.38 -5.37 -0.58
CA GLU A 221 -9.66 -6.11 0.64
C GLU A 221 -9.65 -5.23 1.90
N ALA A 222 -8.77 -4.23 1.98
CA ALA A 222 -8.79 -3.25 3.06
C ALA A 222 -10.10 -2.44 3.08
N ILE A 223 -10.68 -2.13 1.92
CA ILE A 223 -12.04 -1.55 1.80
C ILE A 223 -13.07 -2.53 2.39
N ASN A 224 -13.00 -3.82 2.04
CA ASN A 224 -13.92 -4.84 2.55
C ASN A 224 -13.86 -4.96 4.08
N ILE A 225 -12.69 -4.84 4.72
CA ILE A 225 -12.57 -4.87 6.19
C ILE A 225 -13.20 -3.63 6.81
N ASN A 226 -12.88 -2.44 6.29
CA ASN A 226 -13.46 -1.20 6.79
C ASN A 226 -15.00 -1.19 6.69
N ARG A 227 -15.57 -2.04 5.83
CA ARG A 227 -17.02 -2.29 5.72
C ARG A 227 -17.60 -3.22 6.79
N LYS A 228 -16.83 -4.18 7.35
CA LYS A 228 -17.33 -5.28 8.20
C LYS A 228 -17.88 -4.87 9.59
N SER A 229 -18.15 -3.59 9.83
CA SER A 229 -18.76 -3.11 11.09
C SER A 229 -20.06 -3.86 11.42
N TYR A 230 -20.19 -4.29 12.68
CA TYR A 230 -21.38 -4.90 13.28
C TYR A 230 -22.56 -3.91 13.44
N SER A 231 -22.34 -2.62 13.23
CA SER A 231 -23.38 -1.59 13.22
C SER A 231 -24.02 -1.39 11.83
N ASN A 232 -25.25 -0.88 11.81
CA ASN A 232 -26.06 -0.66 10.60
C ASN A 232 -25.50 0.40 9.60
N GLY A 233 -24.34 1.01 9.87
CA GLY A 233 -23.73 2.03 9.01
C GLY A 233 -22.22 2.16 9.18
N LEU A 234 -21.57 2.83 8.22
CA LEU A 234 -20.14 3.15 8.27
C LEU A 234 -19.86 4.34 9.20
N THR A 235 -18.78 4.26 9.95
CA THR A 235 -18.28 5.40 10.74
C THR A 235 -17.55 6.42 9.86
N CYS A 236 -17.34 7.64 10.38
CA CYS A 236 -16.56 8.65 9.66
C CYS A 236 -15.12 8.22 9.44
N GLY A 237 -14.48 7.56 10.42
CA GLY A 237 -13.13 7.02 10.28
C GLY A 237 -13.03 5.94 9.20
N GLN A 238 -14.00 5.02 9.11
CA GLN A 238 -14.08 4.01 8.05
C GLN A 238 -14.23 4.67 6.67
N MET A 239 -15.13 5.66 6.57
CA MET A 239 -15.34 6.40 5.32
C MET A 239 -14.10 7.20 4.91
N GLY A 240 -13.40 7.83 5.86
CA GLY A 240 -12.14 8.52 5.60
C GLY A 240 -11.08 7.58 5.02
N ARG A 241 -10.84 6.43 5.67
CA ARG A 241 -9.88 5.43 5.19
C ARG A 241 -10.24 4.87 3.81
N MET A 242 -11.52 4.61 3.55
CA MET A 242 -11.98 4.21 2.22
C MET A 242 -11.72 5.31 1.18
N ALA A 243 -12.07 6.57 1.48
CA ALA A 243 -11.83 7.70 0.59
C ALA A 243 -10.34 7.89 0.27
N MET A 244 -9.44 7.71 1.26
CA MET A 244 -7.99 7.70 1.01
C MET A 244 -7.59 6.63 0.00
N ILE A 245 -8.06 5.39 0.17
CA ILE A 245 -7.75 4.29 -0.74
C ILE A 245 -8.22 4.61 -2.15
N PHE A 246 -9.45 5.11 -2.31
CA PHE A 246 -9.95 5.48 -3.64
C PHE A 246 -9.12 6.62 -4.25
N LEU A 247 -8.89 7.70 -3.52
CA LEU A 247 -8.14 8.86 -4.04
C LEU A 247 -6.65 8.57 -4.28
N GLY A 248 -6.08 7.55 -3.62
CA GLY A 248 -4.68 7.14 -3.74
C GLY A 248 -4.43 5.88 -4.58
N SER A 249 -5.42 5.42 -5.36
CA SER A 249 -5.27 4.24 -6.21
C SER A 249 -6.10 4.34 -7.49
N LYS A 250 -5.83 3.43 -8.44
CA LYS A 250 -6.62 3.22 -9.67
C LYS A 250 -7.88 2.38 -9.45
N ILE A 251 -8.30 2.15 -8.19
CA ILE A 251 -9.49 1.34 -7.94
C ILE A 251 -10.73 2.10 -8.43
N THR A 252 -11.40 1.55 -9.43
CA THR A 252 -12.68 2.02 -9.96
C THR A 252 -13.78 1.00 -9.67
N GLY A 253 -15.00 1.49 -9.48
CA GLY A 253 -16.18 0.65 -9.26
C GLY A 253 -16.28 0.08 -7.84
N PHE A 254 -17.39 0.37 -7.17
CA PHE A 254 -17.79 -0.33 -5.97
C PHE A 254 -18.34 -1.72 -6.28
N ASN A 255 -18.07 -2.69 -5.41
CA ASN A 255 -18.95 -3.85 -5.32
C ASN A 255 -20.34 -3.42 -4.78
N ASP A 256 -21.38 -4.16 -5.12
CA ASP A 256 -22.76 -3.76 -4.79
C ASP A 256 -23.01 -3.69 -3.27
N ASP A 257 -22.29 -4.51 -2.51
CA ASP A 257 -22.26 -4.47 -1.06
C ASP A 257 -21.75 -3.14 -0.49
N THR A 258 -20.69 -2.57 -1.08
CA THR A 258 -20.14 -1.27 -0.68
C THR A 258 -21.10 -0.15 -1.05
N LYS A 259 -21.72 -0.20 -2.23
CA LYS A 259 -22.79 0.75 -2.61
C LYS A 259 -23.91 0.75 -1.58
N LYS A 260 -24.39 -0.43 -1.20
CA LYS A 260 -25.48 -0.58 -0.23
C LYS A 260 -25.10 0.02 1.14
N LYS A 261 -23.90 -0.24 1.64
CA LYS A 261 -23.45 0.25 2.95
C LYS A 261 -23.13 1.76 2.96
N VAL A 262 -22.64 2.30 1.84
CA VAL A 262 -22.52 3.74 1.64
C VAL A 262 -23.90 4.39 1.56
N SER A 263 -24.85 3.79 0.84
CA SER A 263 -26.22 4.32 0.71
C SER A 263 -26.97 4.39 2.04
N SER A 264 -26.63 3.53 3.01
CA SER A 264 -27.17 3.55 4.36
C SER A 264 -26.47 4.56 5.28
N CYS A 265 -25.46 5.28 4.80
CA CYS A 265 -24.81 6.34 5.56
C CYS A 265 -25.77 7.52 5.77
N THR A 266 -25.82 8.00 7.02
CA THR A 266 -26.68 9.12 7.41
C THR A 266 -26.24 10.43 6.79
N SER A 267 -24.93 10.63 6.60
CA SER A 267 -24.39 11.85 6.00
C SER A 267 -24.68 11.91 4.50
N ARG A 268 -25.28 13.03 4.07
CA ARG A 268 -25.50 13.31 2.65
C ARG A 268 -24.20 13.64 1.91
N ASN A 269 -23.25 14.33 2.56
CA ASN A 269 -22.00 14.72 1.92
C ASN A 269 -21.11 13.51 1.64
N TRP A 270 -21.02 12.57 2.60
CA TRP A 270 -20.27 11.33 2.39
C TRP A 270 -20.88 10.47 1.26
N ARG A 271 -22.21 10.38 1.17
CA ARG A 271 -22.88 9.68 0.06
C ARG A 271 -22.54 10.30 -1.30
N ASP A 272 -22.69 11.62 -1.41
CA ASP A 272 -22.35 12.35 -2.65
C ASP A 272 -20.88 12.15 -3.05
N LEU A 273 -19.96 12.14 -2.08
CA LEU A 273 -18.53 11.89 -2.35
C LEU A 273 -18.30 10.51 -2.95
N PHE A 274 -18.86 9.48 -2.32
CA PHE A 274 -18.68 8.11 -2.81
C PHE A 274 -19.40 7.87 -4.14
N ASP A 275 -20.58 8.47 -4.37
CA ASP A 275 -21.24 8.40 -5.67
C ASP A 275 -20.35 8.96 -6.80
N LYS A 276 -19.64 10.06 -6.52
CA LYS A 276 -18.67 10.66 -7.45
C LYS A 276 -17.39 9.86 -7.59
N LEU A 277 -16.89 9.25 -6.50
CA LEU A 277 -15.71 8.36 -6.56
C LEU A 277 -15.99 7.07 -7.34
N ASN A 278 -17.24 6.59 -7.32
CA ASN A 278 -17.68 5.42 -8.07
C ASN A 278 -17.85 5.69 -9.56
N ALA A 279 -18.24 6.91 -9.90
CA ALA A 279 -18.42 7.33 -11.27
C ALA A 279 -17.07 7.38 -12.02
N CYS A 280 -17.08 7.07 -13.32
CA CYS A 280 -15.87 7.12 -14.14
C CYS A 280 -15.23 8.52 -14.04
N ARG A 281 -13.91 8.56 -13.75
CA ARG A 281 -13.12 9.78 -13.53
C ARG A 281 -12.81 10.47 -14.85
N SER A 282 -13.80 11.10 -15.46
CA SER A 282 -13.54 12.07 -16.52
C SER A 282 -13.12 13.40 -15.90
N SER A 283 -12.22 14.13 -16.55
CA SER A 283 -11.74 15.44 -16.09
C SER A 283 -12.85 16.48 -15.89
N SER A 284 -13.96 16.36 -16.64
CA SER A 284 -15.18 17.16 -16.47
C SER A 284 -15.87 16.96 -15.11
N ARG A 285 -15.63 15.82 -14.43
CA ARG A 285 -16.22 15.45 -13.14
C ARG A 285 -15.32 15.73 -11.93
N ASN A 286 -14.04 16.02 -12.17
CA ASN A 286 -13.09 16.29 -11.08
C ASN A 286 -13.45 17.56 -10.29
N GLY A 287 -14.08 18.55 -10.94
CA GLY A 287 -14.61 19.73 -10.24
C GLY A 287 -15.74 19.40 -9.25
N ASP A 288 -16.67 18.53 -9.64
CA ASP A 288 -17.78 18.10 -8.77
C ASP A 288 -17.27 17.22 -7.62
N LEU A 289 -16.25 16.40 -7.90
CA LEU A 289 -15.54 15.62 -6.88
C LEU A 289 -14.83 16.53 -5.87
N ALA A 290 -14.15 17.59 -6.33
CA ALA A 290 -13.52 18.59 -5.48
C ALA A 290 -14.54 19.24 -4.53
N ILE A 291 -15.69 19.67 -5.06
CA ILE A 291 -16.77 20.26 -4.26
C ILE A 291 -17.28 19.27 -3.21
N SER A 292 -17.47 18.01 -3.58
CA SER A 292 -17.95 16.98 -2.66
C SER A 292 -16.97 16.71 -1.53
N LEU A 293 -15.69 16.55 -1.88
CA LEU A 293 -14.61 16.34 -0.91
C LEU A 293 -14.47 17.54 0.03
N HIS A 294 -14.61 18.76 -0.50
CA HIS A 294 -14.63 19.99 0.29
C HIS A 294 -15.76 20.01 1.32
N ASN A 295 -16.98 19.63 0.92
CA ASN A 295 -18.12 19.54 1.83
C ASN A 295 -17.90 18.50 2.93
N VAL A 296 -17.35 17.34 2.59
CA VAL A 296 -17.01 16.28 3.56
C VAL A 296 -15.97 16.76 4.57
N LEU A 297 -14.92 17.45 4.11
CA LEU A 297 -13.91 18.01 5.00
C LEU A 297 -14.50 19.06 5.95
N LYS A 298 -15.36 19.96 5.45
CA LYS A 298 -16.06 20.95 6.29
C LYS A 298 -16.99 20.32 7.33
N GLU A 299 -17.69 19.24 6.98
CA GLU A 299 -18.54 18.50 7.93
C GLU A 299 -17.71 17.78 9.00
N THR A 300 -16.58 17.20 8.59
CA THR A 300 -15.75 16.36 9.45
C THR A 300 -14.87 17.19 10.39
N PHE A 301 -14.42 18.36 9.96
CA PHE A 301 -13.46 19.19 10.69
C PHE A 301 -13.90 19.57 12.12
N PRO A 302 -15.11 20.13 12.36
CA PRO A 302 -15.57 20.50 13.71
C PRO A 302 -15.73 19.28 14.64
N SER A 303 -15.89 18.10 14.04
CA SER A 303 -16.10 16.83 14.74
C SER A 303 -14.80 16.10 15.06
N GLY A 304 -13.67 16.45 14.42
CA GLY A 304 -12.40 15.73 14.56
C GLY A 304 -11.88 15.72 15.99
N PRO A 305 -11.58 16.88 16.59
CA PRO A 305 -11.05 16.98 17.96
C PRO A 305 -12.09 16.64 19.03
N ARG A 306 -13.38 16.52 18.70
CA ARG A 306 -14.49 16.54 19.68
C ARG A 306 -15.36 15.28 19.71
N ARG A 307 -15.31 14.40 18.71
CA ARG A 307 -16.08 13.15 18.72
C ARG A 307 -15.34 12.04 19.45
N VAL A 308 -16.11 11.26 20.22
CA VAL A 308 -15.59 10.25 21.15
C VAL A 308 -15.26 8.92 20.45
N ASN A 309 -15.86 8.59 19.30
CA ASN A 309 -15.68 7.28 18.64
C ASN A 309 -15.50 7.36 17.10
N ASP A 310 -14.42 6.72 16.60
CA ASP A 310 -14.04 6.47 15.20
C ASP A 310 -14.10 7.70 14.27
N CYS A 311 -13.37 8.75 14.66
CA CYS A 311 -13.10 9.93 13.83
C CYS A 311 -12.15 9.62 12.68
N VAL A 312 -12.10 10.52 11.71
CA VAL A 312 -11.05 10.54 10.68
C VAL A 312 -9.70 10.82 11.36
N LEU A 313 -8.69 10.00 11.05
CA LEU A 313 -7.33 10.14 11.59
C LEU A 313 -6.69 11.47 11.12
N PRO A 314 -5.81 12.13 11.90
CA PRO A 314 -5.13 13.35 11.47
C PRO A 314 -4.36 13.18 10.16
N ALA A 315 -3.62 12.08 10.00
CA ALA A 315 -2.92 11.77 8.76
C ALA A 315 -3.89 11.55 7.58
N CYS A 316 -5.03 10.89 7.84
CA CYS A 316 -6.09 10.72 6.85
C CYS A 316 -6.69 12.07 6.44
N PHE A 317 -6.96 12.95 7.40
CA PHE A 317 -7.55 14.27 7.15
C PHE A 317 -6.60 15.15 6.33
N LEU A 318 -5.31 15.18 6.70
CA LEU A 318 -4.26 15.83 5.92
C LEU A 318 -4.21 15.30 4.48
N TYR A 319 -4.18 13.99 4.30
CA TYR A 319 -4.16 13.38 2.98
C TYR A 319 -5.35 13.82 2.12
N LEU A 320 -6.56 13.82 2.68
CA LEU A 320 -7.76 14.28 1.99
C LEU A 320 -7.70 15.78 1.62
N MET A 321 -7.11 16.63 2.48
CA MET A 321 -6.88 18.04 2.16
C MET A 321 -5.89 18.22 1.01
N GLU A 322 -4.79 17.45 1.00
CA GLU A 322 -3.82 17.47 -0.11
C GLU A 322 -4.49 17.06 -1.43
N ARG A 323 -5.29 15.99 -1.41
CA ARG A 323 -6.05 15.55 -2.60
C ARG A 323 -7.05 16.61 -3.05
N LEU A 324 -7.67 17.36 -2.12
CA LEU A 324 -8.55 18.46 -2.48
C LEU A 324 -7.80 19.62 -3.16
N VAL A 325 -6.59 19.96 -2.70
CA VAL A 325 -5.76 20.97 -3.38
C VAL A 325 -5.44 20.51 -4.80
N ILE A 326 -5.05 19.26 -5.00
CA ILE A 326 -4.79 18.69 -6.33
C ILE A 326 -6.04 18.73 -7.21
N LEU A 327 -7.19 18.31 -6.70
CA LEU A 327 -8.46 18.37 -7.45
C LEU A 327 -8.85 19.81 -7.81
N SER A 328 -8.44 20.80 -7.01
CA SER A 328 -8.65 22.21 -7.33
C SER A 328 -7.84 22.68 -8.54
N PHE A 329 -6.78 21.97 -8.95
CA PHE A 329 -5.94 22.33 -10.11
C PHE A 329 -6.71 22.24 -11.43
N TYR A 330 -7.68 21.35 -11.54
CA TYR A 330 -8.58 21.26 -12.69
C TYR A 330 -9.45 22.52 -12.89
N LEU A 331 -9.42 23.45 -11.93
CA LEU A 331 -10.10 24.74 -11.99
C LEU A 331 -9.15 25.89 -12.42
N CYS A 332 -7.87 25.60 -12.69
CA CYS A 332 -6.80 26.56 -13.01
C CYS A 332 -6.08 26.24 -14.34
N ASP A 333 -5.33 27.20 -14.87
CA ASP A 333 -4.45 27.00 -16.03
C ASP A 333 -3.10 26.39 -15.64
N TYR A 334 -2.57 26.78 -14.49
CA TYR A 334 -1.38 26.21 -13.87
C TYR A 334 -1.57 26.12 -12.35
N ALA A 335 -0.78 25.28 -11.70
CA ALA A 335 -0.81 25.12 -10.25
C ALA A 335 0.56 24.70 -9.69
N PHE A 336 0.76 24.96 -8.40
CA PHE A 336 1.96 24.58 -7.66
C PHE A 336 1.63 23.46 -6.67
N THR A 337 2.49 22.43 -6.61
CA THR A 337 2.36 21.32 -5.67
C THR A 337 3.72 20.79 -5.26
N ALA A 338 3.81 20.03 -4.18
CA ALA A 338 5.03 19.32 -3.84
C ALA A 338 5.21 18.09 -4.74
N ARG A 339 6.46 17.68 -5.00
CA ARG A 339 6.78 16.49 -5.81
C ARG A 339 6.06 15.24 -5.31
N SER A 340 6.02 14.99 -4.00
CA SER A 340 5.26 13.88 -3.37
C SER A 340 3.83 13.78 -3.89
N SER A 341 3.12 14.89 -3.75
CA SER A 341 1.71 15.03 -4.06
C SER A 341 1.48 14.89 -5.55
N CYS A 342 2.37 15.49 -6.36
CA CYS A 342 2.38 15.37 -7.80
C CYS A 342 2.53 13.91 -8.23
N VAL A 343 3.60 13.23 -7.83
CA VAL A 343 3.89 11.84 -8.21
C VAL A 343 2.74 10.90 -7.90
N GLU A 344 2.18 10.99 -6.69
CA GLU A 344 1.05 10.17 -6.29
C GLU A 344 -0.19 10.48 -7.14
N TRP A 345 -0.49 11.75 -7.38
CA TRP A 345 -1.57 12.14 -8.28
C TRP A 345 -1.40 11.57 -9.69
N LEU A 346 -0.21 11.70 -10.29
CA LEU A 346 0.00 11.28 -11.67
C LEU A 346 0.02 9.76 -11.87
N THR A 347 0.27 9.02 -10.80
CA THR A 347 0.27 7.55 -10.86
C THR A 347 -1.15 6.99 -10.98
N PHE A 348 -2.18 7.69 -10.49
CA PHE A 348 -3.49 7.08 -10.21
C PHE A 348 -4.70 7.73 -10.92
N GLU A 349 -4.53 8.83 -11.65
CA GLU A 349 -5.58 9.39 -12.51
C GLU A 349 -5.36 9.07 -14.00
N GLU A 350 -6.45 8.75 -14.71
CA GLU A 350 -6.48 8.72 -16.17
C GLU A 350 -6.65 10.16 -16.68
N TRP A 351 -5.74 10.55 -17.57
CA TRP A 351 -5.63 11.91 -18.06
C TRP A 351 -6.50 12.08 -19.30
N ASP A 352 -7.65 12.72 -19.13
CA ASP A 352 -8.34 13.32 -20.26
C ASP A 352 -8.18 14.84 -20.18
N VAL A 353 -7.44 15.42 -21.12
CA VAL A 353 -7.17 16.86 -21.15
C VAL A 353 -8.48 17.56 -21.53
N CYS A 354 -9.26 17.98 -20.53
CA CYS A 354 -10.54 18.65 -20.79
C CYS A 354 -10.28 19.99 -21.52
N SER A 355 -10.90 20.13 -22.68
CA SER A 355 -10.79 21.32 -23.54
C SER A 355 -11.70 22.49 -23.13
N ASN A 356 -12.41 22.43 -22.00
CA ASN A 356 -13.42 23.45 -21.68
C ASN A 356 -12.93 24.36 -20.54
N ARG A 357 -12.21 25.44 -20.88
CA ARG A 357 -11.59 26.39 -19.94
C ARG A 357 -12.35 27.73 -19.92
N GLY A 358 -12.51 28.32 -18.74
CA GLY A 358 -13.03 29.69 -18.56
C GLY A 358 -14.46 29.83 -18.05
N CYS A 359 -14.76 29.39 -16.82
CA CYS A 359 -16.02 29.74 -16.15
C CYS A 359 -15.75 30.46 -14.84
N VAL A 360 -16.28 31.68 -14.67
CA VAL A 360 -16.16 32.50 -13.44
C VAL A 360 -16.55 31.71 -12.18
N LYS A 361 -17.54 30.82 -12.28
CA LYS A 361 -18.00 29.96 -11.18
C LYS A 361 -16.91 29.02 -10.67
N ARG A 362 -16.00 28.54 -11.53
CA ARG A 362 -14.89 27.64 -11.15
C ARG A 362 -13.82 28.35 -10.31
N LEU A 363 -13.47 29.58 -10.69
CA LEU A 363 -12.50 30.39 -9.96
C LEU A 363 -12.98 30.71 -8.54
N GLU A 364 -14.27 31.00 -8.39
CA GLU A 364 -14.85 31.27 -7.07
C GLU A 364 -14.91 30.01 -6.19
N THR A 365 -15.27 28.85 -6.77
CA THR A 365 -15.18 27.56 -6.07
C THR A 365 -13.76 27.28 -5.58
N MET A 366 -12.76 27.48 -6.42
CA MET A 366 -11.34 27.30 -6.06
C MET A 366 -10.94 28.21 -4.89
N LYS A 367 -11.26 29.51 -4.95
CA LYS A 367 -10.97 30.46 -3.87
C LYS A 367 -11.62 30.04 -2.55
N ASN A 368 -12.85 29.54 -2.60
CA ASN A 368 -13.57 29.04 -1.41
C ASN A 368 -12.93 27.78 -0.82
N ILE A 369 -12.46 26.87 -1.67
CA ILE A 369 -11.69 25.68 -1.26
C ILE A 369 -10.40 26.11 -0.56
N HIS A 370 -9.59 26.96 -1.20
CA HIS A 370 -8.31 27.44 -0.65
C HIS A 370 -8.50 28.19 0.67
N HIS A 371 -9.49 29.07 0.77
CA HIS A 371 -9.82 29.78 2.01
C HIS A 371 -10.18 28.80 3.14
N SER A 372 -11.00 27.79 2.83
CA SER A 372 -11.42 26.80 3.82
C SER A 372 -10.25 25.96 4.33
N ILE A 373 -9.38 25.49 3.42
CA ILE A 373 -8.18 24.72 3.78
C ILE A 373 -7.24 25.58 4.62
N ALA A 374 -6.98 26.83 4.22
CA ALA A 374 -6.13 27.73 4.98
C ALA A 374 -6.67 27.97 6.40
N SER A 375 -7.99 28.13 6.56
CA SER A 375 -8.64 28.27 7.86
C SER A 375 -8.51 27.01 8.71
N MET A 376 -8.81 25.83 8.16
CA MET A 376 -8.69 24.55 8.88
C MET A 376 -7.26 24.29 9.35
N ILE A 377 -6.27 24.47 8.46
CA ILE A 377 -4.86 24.28 8.81
C ILE A 377 -4.44 25.27 9.89
N SER A 378 -4.84 26.53 9.76
CA SER A 378 -4.52 27.56 10.76
C SER A 378 -5.09 27.16 12.11
N GLU A 379 -6.36 26.77 12.19
CA GLU A 379 -7.00 26.32 13.44
C GLU A 379 -6.31 25.07 14.03
N MET A 380 -5.97 24.07 13.21
CA MET A 380 -5.22 22.89 13.65
C MET A 380 -3.85 23.24 14.25
N LEU A 381 -3.11 24.15 13.60
CA LEU A 381 -1.79 24.58 14.06
C LEU A 381 -1.89 25.58 15.22
N ASN A 382 -3.08 26.16 15.44
CA ASN A 382 -3.28 27.14 16.49
C ASN A 382 -3.32 26.52 17.88
N SER A 383 -3.85 25.29 18.00
CA SER A 383 -4.06 24.59 19.26
C SER A 383 -3.20 23.34 19.34
N GLN A 384 -2.04 23.44 20.01
CA GLN A 384 -1.15 22.30 20.22
C GLN A 384 -1.86 21.18 20.97
N ASP A 385 -2.59 21.51 22.04
CA ASP A 385 -3.25 20.52 22.90
C ASP A 385 -4.35 19.76 22.15
N GLU A 386 -5.17 20.43 21.34
CA GLU A 386 -6.22 19.77 20.55
C GLU A 386 -5.62 18.86 19.47
N LEU A 387 -4.55 19.29 18.79
CA LEU A 387 -3.90 18.48 17.76
C LEU A 387 -3.20 17.25 18.35
N MET A 388 -2.51 17.43 19.49
CA MET A 388 -1.89 16.33 20.25
C MET A 388 -2.94 15.38 20.82
N GLU A 389 -4.06 15.90 21.31
CA GLU A 389 -5.15 15.06 21.78
C GLU A 389 -5.77 14.25 20.64
N TRP A 390 -5.93 14.84 19.45
CA TRP A 390 -6.41 14.15 18.27
C TRP A 390 -5.46 13.01 17.86
N LEU A 391 -4.14 13.23 17.88
CA LEU A 391 -3.13 12.18 17.66
C LEU A 391 -3.24 11.05 18.68
N ARG A 392 -3.30 11.39 19.97
CA ARG A 392 -3.37 10.42 21.07
C ARG A 392 -4.63 9.55 20.98
N ARG A 393 -5.79 10.15 20.72
CA ARG A 393 -7.06 9.41 20.54
C ARG A 393 -7.04 8.52 19.31
N SER A 394 -6.28 8.91 18.29
CA SER A 394 -6.10 8.17 17.04
C SER A 394 -5.09 7.02 17.15
N LYS A 395 -4.43 6.85 18.31
CA LYS A 395 -3.34 5.89 18.54
C LYS A 395 -2.18 6.07 17.56
N GLU A 396 -2.01 7.27 17.00
CA GLU A 396 -0.84 7.61 16.20
C GLU A 396 0.36 7.84 17.14
N MET A 397 1.58 7.50 16.70
CA MET A 397 2.77 7.75 17.50
C MET A 397 3.00 9.25 17.69
N GLU A 398 3.36 9.68 18.90
CA GLU A 398 3.66 11.09 19.21
C GLU A 398 4.81 11.65 18.36
N SER A 399 5.73 10.78 17.91
CA SER A 399 6.79 11.11 16.96
C SER A 399 6.27 11.59 15.59
N SER A 400 4.99 11.38 15.28
CA SER A 400 4.34 11.90 14.06
C SER A 400 4.02 13.39 14.15
N TYR A 401 3.98 13.99 15.35
CA TYR A 401 3.55 15.37 15.55
C TYR A 401 4.41 16.40 14.78
N PRO A 402 5.75 16.38 14.84
CA PRO A 402 6.58 17.31 14.08
C PRO A 402 6.38 17.16 12.56
N ILE A 403 6.19 15.92 12.08
CA ILE A 403 5.98 15.62 10.66
C ILE A 403 4.62 16.17 10.20
N LEU A 404 3.58 16.01 11.03
CA LEU A 404 2.25 16.55 10.77
C LEU A 404 2.30 18.09 10.69
N VAL A 405 2.96 18.75 11.64
CA VAL A 405 3.14 20.21 11.66
C VAL A 405 3.85 20.69 10.40
N LEU A 406 4.93 20.03 10.01
CA LEU A 406 5.69 20.38 8.81
C LEU A 406 4.83 20.23 7.55
N ARG A 407 4.09 19.13 7.39
CA ARG A 407 3.22 18.95 6.22
C ARG A 407 2.05 19.91 6.16
N LEU A 408 1.41 20.20 7.30
CA LEU A 408 0.37 21.23 7.37
C LEU A 408 0.94 22.60 6.95
N THR A 409 2.15 22.93 7.38
CA THR A 409 2.84 24.18 7.00
C THR A 409 3.18 24.21 5.51
N VAL A 410 3.68 23.11 4.95
CA VAL A 410 3.92 22.97 3.49
C VAL A 410 2.61 23.14 2.72
N LEU A 411 1.55 22.46 3.14
CA LEU A 411 0.24 22.55 2.48
C LEU A 411 -0.34 23.98 2.54
N LEU A 412 -0.22 24.67 3.68
CA LEU A 412 -0.61 26.08 3.79
C LEU A 412 0.23 26.97 2.86
N SER A 413 1.52 26.71 2.75
CA SER A 413 2.43 27.44 1.86
C SER A 413 2.03 27.25 0.39
N LEU A 414 1.68 26.02 -0.01
CA LEU A 414 1.15 25.71 -1.34
C LEU A 414 -0.18 26.40 -1.60
N VAL A 415 -1.10 26.40 -0.62
CA VAL A 415 -2.38 27.13 -0.74
C VAL A 415 -2.14 28.63 -0.93
N CYS A 416 -1.20 29.22 -0.20
CA CYS A 416 -0.81 30.62 -0.36
C CYS A 416 -0.23 30.89 -1.76
N ALA A 417 0.70 30.05 -2.22
CA ALA A 417 1.31 30.16 -3.55
C ALA A 417 0.30 30.05 -4.69
N ASN A 418 -0.70 29.16 -4.59
CA ASN A 418 -1.73 28.98 -5.61
C ASN A 418 -2.83 30.06 -5.57
N SER A 419 -3.17 30.58 -4.38
CA SER A 419 -4.27 31.54 -4.22
C SER A 419 -3.84 33.01 -4.28
N GLY A 420 -2.56 33.30 -4.07
CA GLY A 420 -2.06 34.65 -3.86
C GLY A 420 -2.63 35.32 -2.59
N ARG A 421 -3.11 34.52 -1.63
CA ARG A 421 -3.84 34.96 -0.43
C ARG A 421 -3.33 34.23 0.82
N HIS A 422 -3.87 34.59 1.98
CA HIS A 422 -3.60 33.94 3.27
C HIS A 422 -2.16 34.06 3.79
N TYR A 423 -1.36 34.99 3.24
CA TYR A 423 0.02 35.23 3.68
C TYR A 423 0.09 35.57 5.17
N TYR A 424 -0.92 36.27 5.69
CA TYR A 424 -1.04 36.56 7.12
C TYR A 424 -1.15 35.29 7.96
N ASN A 425 -2.02 34.34 7.57
CA ASN A 425 -2.17 33.05 8.25
C ASN A 425 -0.85 32.27 8.26
N LEU A 426 -0.17 32.19 7.11
CA LEU A 426 1.11 31.53 7.00
C LEU A 426 2.18 32.20 7.88
N LEU A 427 2.25 33.54 7.85
CA LEU A 427 3.19 34.29 8.68
C LEU A 427 2.95 34.11 10.18
N GLN A 428 1.68 34.03 10.60
CA GLN A 428 1.33 33.72 11.99
C GLN A 428 1.83 32.33 12.38
N VAL A 429 1.57 31.31 11.56
CA VAL A 429 2.03 29.93 11.79
C VAL A 429 3.56 29.88 11.93
N LEU A 430 4.29 30.52 11.01
CA LEU A 430 5.77 30.52 10.99
C LEU A 430 6.39 31.25 12.19
N ARG A 431 5.66 32.16 12.85
CA ARG A 431 6.15 32.93 14.01
C ARG A 431 5.73 32.36 15.37
N ARG A 432 4.91 31.31 15.39
CA ARG A 432 4.41 30.72 16.64
C ARG A 432 5.52 30.02 17.41
N THR A 433 5.68 30.41 18.67
CA THR A 433 6.77 29.96 19.55
C THR A 433 6.84 28.44 19.68
N HIS A 434 5.70 27.75 19.79
CA HIS A 434 5.68 26.28 19.92
C HIS A 434 5.94 25.52 18.61
N LEU A 435 5.77 26.17 17.45
CA LEU A 435 6.03 25.57 16.13
C LEU A 435 7.46 25.85 15.63
N VAL A 436 8.08 26.92 16.12
CA VAL A 436 9.44 27.36 15.74
C VAL A 436 10.46 26.23 15.93
N SER A 437 10.38 25.46 17.01
CA SER A 437 11.30 24.34 17.28
C SER A 437 11.03 23.08 16.44
N LEU A 438 9.88 22.98 15.79
CA LEU A 438 9.44 21.79 15.04
C LEU A 438 9.72 21.89 13.53
N LEU A 439 9.93 23.11 13.03
CA LEU A 439 10.20 23.38 11.63
C LEU A 439 11.71 23.58 11.39
N PRO A 440 12.27 23.09 10.26
CA PRO A 440 13.64 23.42 9.90
C PRO A 440 13.85 24.93 9.82
N SER A 441 14.95 25.43 10.37
CA SER A 441 15.21 26.89 10.48
C SER A 441 15.31 27.56 9.12
N THR A 442 16.07 26.96 8.21
CA THR A 442 16.25 27.39 6.81
C THR A 442 14.92 27.43 6.06
N PHE A 443 14.12 26.36 6.16
CA PHE A 443 12.76 26.29 5.62
C PHE A 443 11.89 27.47 6.11
N ARG A 444 11.84 27.67 7.42
CA ARG A 444 10.99 28.70 8.05
C ARG A 444 11.44 30.13 7.68
N GLU A 445 12.73 30.41 7.79
CA GLU A 445 13.30 31.74 7.56
C GLU A 445 13.16 32.16 6.10
N THR A 446 13.36 31.23 5.18
CA THR A 446 13.17 31.44 3.74
C THR A 446 11.73 31.85 3.43
N LEU A 447 10.73 31.13 3.97
CA LEU A 447 9.32 31.50 3.80
C LEU A 447 8.99 32.87 4.40
N ILE A 448 9.47 33.19 5.60
CA ILE A 448 9.24 34.51 6.22
C ILE A 448 9.81 35.63 5.34
N LYS A 449 11.02 35.43 4.80
CA LYS A 449 11.66 36.39 3.90
C LYS A 449 10.86 36.56 2.60
N GLY A 450 10.46 35.45 1.98
CA GLY A 450 9.66 35.45 0.75
C GLY A 450 8.32 36.16 0.91
N ILE A 451 7.64 36.02 2.04
CA ILE A 451 6.39 36.75 2.33
C ILE A 451 6.63 38.26 2.40
N LYS A 452 7.73 38.69 3.04
CA LYS A 452 8.05 40.12 3.19
C LYS A 452 8.45 40.77 1.86
N GLU A 453 9.08 40.00 0.98
CA GLU A 453 9.61 40.46 -0.30
C GLU A 453 8.64 40.24 -1.48
N ASP A 454 7.42 39.75 -1.21
CA ASP A 454 6.42 39.37 -2.22
C ASP A 454 6.94 38.34 -3.25
N ARG A 455 7.82 37.44 -2.79
CA ARG A 455 8.45 36.36 -3.57
C ARG A 455 8.14 34.99 -2.95
N LEU A 456 6.88 34.79 -2.55
CA LEU A 456 6.50 33.58 -1.82
C LEU A 456 6.74 32.32 -2.65
N VAL A 457 6.44 32.32 -3.95
CA VAL A 457 6.59 31.11 -4.79
C VAL A 457 8.06 30.68 -4.86
N ASP A 458 8.99 31.62 -5.05
CA ASP A 458 10.43 31.35 -5.01
C ASP A 458 10.86 30.79 -3.66
N ALA A 459 10.39 31.42 -2.57
CA ALA A 459 10.69 30.95 -1.23
C ALA A 459 10.13 29.56 -0.95
N VAL A 460 8.93 29.24 -1.45
CA VAL A 460 8.35 27.89 -1.37
C VAL A 460 9.21 26.91 -2.15
N ALA A 461 9.66 27.26 -3.36
CA ALA A 461 10.53 26.39 -4.16
C ALA A 461 11.83 26.03 -3.44
N ILE A 462 12.52 27.05 -2.88
CA ILE A 462 13.75 26.86 -2.09
C ILE A 462 13.47 26.02 -0.85
N SER A 463 12.41 26.34 -0.11
CA SER A 463 12.06 25.64 1.13
C SER A 463 11.66 24.18 0.89
N CYS A 464 10.92 23.91 -0.18
CA CYS A 464 10.54 22.56 -0.61
C CYS A 464 11.76 21.73 -1.01
N LYS A 465 12.75 22.33 -1.69
CA LYS A 465 14.02 21.67 -2.03
C LYS A 465 14.79 21.27 -0.77
N GLU A 466 14.88 22.14 0.23
CA GLU A 466 15.56 21.90 1.51
C GLU A 466 15.01 20.68 2.28
N ILE A 467 13.72 20.36 2.11
CA ILE A 467 13.07 19.22 2.80
C ILE A 467 12.99 17.96 1.93
N ASP A 468 13.73 17.92 0.81
CA ASP A 468 13.74 16.86 -0.20
C ASP A 468 12.38 16.61 -0.88
N ASP A 469 11.54 17.65 -0.97
CA ASP A 469 10.25 17.58 -1.66
C ASP A 469 10.04 18.78 -2.59
N PRO A 470 10.82 18.89 -3.68
CA PRO A 470 10.85 20.07 -4.55
C PRO A 470 9.46 20.51 -5.03
N LEU A 471 9.31 21.82 -5.24
CA LEU A 471 8.09 22.38 -5.80
C LEU A 471 7.96 21.97 -7.27
N VAL A 472 6.76 21.54 -7.67
CA VAL A 472 6.40 21.23 -9.05
C VAL A 472 5.36 22.23 -9.51
N MET A 473 5.66 22.92 -10.61
CA MET A 473 4.72 23.73 -11.35
C MET A 473 4.09 22.89 -12.45
N VAL A 474 2.79 22.64 -12.33
CA VAL A 474 2.01 21.88 -13.30
C VAL A 474 1.28 22.87 -14.20
N SER A 475 1.54 22.81 -15.50
CA SER A 475 0.78 23.58 -16.50
C SER A 475 -0.12 22.66 -17.31
N PHE A 476 -1.38 23.07 -17.45
CA PHE A 476 -2.34 22.42 -18.34
C PHE A 476 -2.41 23.12 -19.71
N THR A 477 -1.68 24.22 -19.90
CA THR A 477 -1.59 24.98 -21.14
C THR A 477 -0.22 24.76 -21.81
N LYS A 478 -0.07 25.16 -23.08
CA LYS A 478 1.16 24.91 -23.85
C LYS A 478 2.38 25.66 -23.28
N ASP A 479 2.17 26.73 -22.52
CA ASP A 479 3.20 27.66 -22.08
C ASP A 479 3.16 27.88 -20.56
N PHE A 480 4.34 28.06 -19.96
CA PHE A 480 4.47 28.51 -18.58
C PHE A 480 4.49 30.05 -18.52
N PRO A 481 4.09 30.67 -17.41
CA PRO A 481 4.32 32.11 -17.23
C PRO A 481 5.82 32.41 -17.32
N ARG A 482 6.16 33.61 -17.84
CA ARG A 482 7.55 34.04 -18.11
C ARG A 482 8.45 34.11 -16.88
N SER A 483 7.89 34.02 -15.68
CA SER A 483 8.63 33.94 -14.41
C SER A 483 9.31 32.59 -14.29
N THR A 484 10.64 32.55 -14.39
CA THR A 484 11.45 31.36 -14.13
C THR A 484 11.67 31.21 -12.63
N TYR A 485 11.02 30.22 -12.02
CA TYR A 485 11.27 29.78 -10.66
C TYR A 485 12.42 28.77 -10.65
N GLU A 486 13.66 29.20 -10.38
CA GLU A 486 14.88 28.40 -10.56
C GLU A 486 14.89 27.06 -9.81
N ASN A 487 14.21 26.96 -8.66
CA ASN A 487 14.18 25.75 -7.83
C ASN A 487 12.89 24.93 -7.99
N ALA A 488 12.06 25.23 -8.99
CA ALA A 488 10.84 24.47 -9.27
C ALA A 488 11.01 23.53 -10.47
N ILE A 489 10.38 22.36 -10.40
CA ILE A 489 10.28 21.41 -11.51
C ILE A 489 9.08 21.82 -12.37
N PHE A 490 9.27 21.89 -13.69
CA PHE A 490 8.22 22.29 -14.63
C PHE A 490 7.62 21.06 -15.32
N LEU A 491 6.31 20.85 -15.13
CA LEU A 491 5.57 19.73 -15.71
C LEU A 491 4.46 20.24 -16.65
N ASN A 492 4.60 19.98 -17.95
CA ASN A 492 3.60 20.40 -18.93
C ASN A 492 2.69 19.22 -19.33
N MET A 493 1.48 19.22 -18.81
CA MET A 493 0.48 18.17 -19.06
C MET A 493 -0.02 18.13 -20.50
N SER A 494 0.13 19.21 -21.28
CA SER A 494 -0.31 19.29 -22.68
C SER A 494 0.71 18.79 -23.71
N LYS A 495 2.00 18.69 -23.32
CA LYS A 495 3.11 18.23 -24.17
C LYS A 495 3.54 16.79 -23.86
N LEU A 496 3.04 16.21 -22.77
CA LEU A 496 3.31 14.83 -22.40
C LEU A 496 2.52 13.90 -23.32
N GLU A 497 3.19 13.37 -24.36
CA GLU A 497 2.75 12.13 -25.00
C GLU A 497 2.92 10.98 -23.99
N ILE A 498 1.85 10.81 -23.21
CA ILE A 498 1.37 9.71 -22.38
C ILE A 498 2.38 8.58 -22.14
N GLY A 499 3.11 8.69 -21.03
CA GLY A 499 3.77 7.55 -20.38
C GLY A 499 4.12 7.85 -18.94
N GLN A 500 3.71 6.98 -17.99
CA GLN A 500 4.13 7.08 -16.58
C GLN A 500 5.65 7.16 -16.45
N LYS A 501 6.39 6.53 -17.38
CA LYS A 501 7.85 6.54 -17.42
C LYS A 501 8.44 7.94 -17.65
N MET A 502 7.95 8.69 -18.65
CA MET A 502 8.44 10.03 -18.97
C MET A 502 8.15 11.04 -17.85
N VAL A 503 6.97 10.94 -17.25
CA VAL A 503 6.59 11.72 -16.07
C VAL A 503 7.56 11.47 -14.91
N MET A 504 7.92 10.21 -14.69
CA MET A 504 8.85 9.82 -13.63
C MET A 504 10.28 10.26 -13.90
N GLU A 505 10.71 10.35 -15.16
CA GLU A 505 12.01 10.91 -15.53
C GLU A 505 12.06 12.42 -15.23
N VAL A 506 10.99 13.17 -15.52
CA VAL A 506 10.92 14.62 -15.22
C VAL A 506 10.91 14.93 -13.73
N LEU A 507 10.23 14.11 -12.91
CA LEU A 507 10.12 14.34 -11.46
C LEU A 507 11.33 13.85 -10.67
N TYR A 508 12.14 12.98 -11.26
CA TYR A 508 13.38 12.47 -10.69
C TYR A 508 14.53 12.64 -11.70
N PRO A 509 14.91 13.89 -12.00
CA PRO A 509 16.08 14.13 -12.84
C PRO A 509 17.30 13.52 -12.15
N GLU A 510 18.10 12.78 -12.90
CA GLU A 510 19.43 12.38 -12.43
C GLU A 510 20.25 13.65 -12.26
N GLU A 511 20.91 13.79 -11.10
CA GLU A 511 21.87 14.88 -10.90
C GLU A 511 22.98 14.66 -11.93
N CYS A 512 23.03 15.51 -12.96
CA CYS A 512 24.24 15.63 -13.76
C CYS A 512 25.31 16.14 -12.82
N GLU A 513 26.27 15.28 -12.45
CA GLU A 513 27.55 15.77 -11.97
C GLU A 513 28.10 16.69 -13.05
N ASP A 514 28.14 17.99 -12.75
CA ASP A 514 28.67 19.00 -13.64
C ASP A 514 30.10 18.61 -14.02
N ALA A 515 30.27 18.12 -15.26
CA ALA A 515 31.54 17.99 -15.93
C ALA A 515 32.09 19.40 -16.22
N SER A 516 32.50 20.12 -15.18
CA SER A 516 33.23 21.37 -15.32
C SER A 516 34.03 21.69 -14.05
N THR A 517 35.12 20.95 -13.83
CA THR A 517 36.33 21.49 -13.17
C THR A 517 37.51 20.53 -13.35
N SER A 518 38.28 20.73 -14.42
CA SER A 518 39.75 20.68 -14.40
C SER A 518 40.30 20.98 -15.79
N SER A 519 40.28 22.27 -16.14
CA SER A 519 41.35 22.81 -16.97
C SER A 519 42.36 23.42 -16.00
N ASN A 520 43.52 22.74 -15.86
CA ASN A 520 44.86 23.33 -15.82
C ASN A 520 45.89 22.24 -15.49
N ASP A 521 46.64 21.89 -16.52
CA ASP A 521 48.11 21.82 -16.56
C ASP A 521 48.88 21.52 -15.26
N HIS A 522 49.52 20.35 -15.19
CA HIS A 522 50.97 20.17 -15.41
C HIS A 522 51.51 18.87 -14.77
N GLY A 523 52.36 18.15 -15.52
CA GLY A 523 53.44 17.32 -14.95
C GLY A 523 53.25 15.80 -14.94
N ALA A 524 53.70 15.12 -16.00
CA ALA A 524 54.38 13.82 -15.85
C ALA A 524 55.75 14.07 -15.14
N PRO A 525 56.38 13.12 -14.42
CA PRO A 525 56.55 11.73 -14.87
C PRO A 525 56.55 10.61 -13.79
N GLU A 526 56.59 9.38 -14.31
CA GLU A 526 57.31 8.18 -13.83
C GLU A 526 56.82 7.33 -12.62
N SER A 527 56.55 6.06 -12.97
CA SER A 527 56.89 4.79 -12.30
C SER A 527 56.95 4.72 -10.77
N ASP A 528 56.09 3.88 -10.18
CA ASP A 528 56.52 2.59 -9.63
C ASP A 528 55.35 1.79 -9.03
N PHE A 529 55.25 0.52 -9.45
CA PHE A 529 54.55 -0.55 -8.72
C PHE A 529 55.36 -0.91 -7.47
N PRO A 530 54.73 -1.34 -6.36
CA PRO A 530 54.60 -2.79 -6.21
C PRO A 530 53.30 -3.28 -5.54
N LEU A 531 52.90 -4.45 -6.04
CA LEU A 531 52.27 -5.57 -5.34
C LEU A 531 52.50 -5.58 -3.82
N LEU A 532 51.44 -5.86 -3.05
CA LEU A 532 51.54 -6.73 -1.88
C LEU A 532 50.19 -7.40 -1.60
N SER A 533 50.23 -8.72 -1.72
CA SER A 533 49.30 -9.72 -1.25
C SER A 533 49.16 -9.73 0.27
N ASN A 534 47.93 -9.87 0.76
CA ASN A 534 47.50 -10.96 1.64
C ASN A 534 45.99 -11.12 1.58
#